data_AF-V6L485-F1
#
_entry.id   AF-V6L485-F1
#
_cell.length_a   1.000
_cell.length_b   1.000
_cell.length_c   1.000
_cell.angle_alpha   90.00
_cell.angle_beta   90.00
_cell.angle_gamma   90.00
#
_symmetry.space_group_name_H-M   'P 1'
#
loop_
_entity.id
_entity.type
_entity.pdbx_description
1 polymer ?
#
loop_
_entity_poly.entity_id
_entity_poly.type
_entity_poly.pdbx_seq_one_letter_code
_entity_poly.pdbx_strand_id
1 'polypeptide(L)'
;GLPLSPPALRRVARDAAPLPVPWPPEAREEFVTLLGAGPSTVPVWEAMDAAGLSTVLLPDWERVRCRPQRNPVHRWTVDRHLVETAVRASALTRRVRRPDLLLVGALLHDIGKGWPGDHSVVGETIARDVAARTGFGAADADVLATLVRHHLLLVDTATRRDLDDPATVRSVVSVVRRRDTLELLHALTEADALATGPAAWSDWRAGLVSDLVKRVDAALAGEPPEPETSNCPDPRTLRLGAEARRSGVAVLELTPAVTSGHAHEPRPAAGTTGEGVTGAPGVELLIALADRPGALPAVAGVLALHRLTVRSADVRLLPASPDADPTPRDTGAPHGGGRVLVLSWRIAAEYGALPSSDRLLADLHRTLEGGLRIETRIAEREAAYRMPEGRGWRTPPPRVTVAEASASRDATVLEVRAQDAPGLLYRIARAFEHARVRVRSAHVGTLGGNAVDAFYVTDARGTPLTPESAAGVARAVERVLASRAAGEGT
;
A
#
# COMPACT_ATOMS: atom_id res chain seq x y z
N GLY A 1 10.51 -33.15 -4.40
CA GLY A 1 11.89 -33.58 -4.68
C GLY A 1 12.34 -34.47 -3.54
N LEU A 2 13.10 -35.51 -3.83
CA LEU A 2 13.71 -36.34 -2.78
C LEU A 2 14.83 -35.53 -2.11
N PRO A 3 14.91 -35.48 -0.77
CA PRO A 3 16.01 -34.81 -0.09
C PRO A 3 17.33 -35.52 -0.41
N LEU A 4 18.37 -34.75 -0.70
CA LEU A 4 19.72 -35.27 -0.91
C LEU A 4 20.23 -35.90 0.38
N SER A 5 20.95 -37.02 0.28
CA SER A 5 21.44 -37.70 1.47
C SER A 5 22.46 -36.80 2.21
N PRO A 6 22.34 -36.61 3.54
CA PRO A 6 23.27 -35.78 4.30
C PRO A 6 24.75 -36.18 4.14
N PRO A 7 25.12 -37.48 4.05
CA PRO A 7 26.49 -37.87 3.75
C PRO A 7 26.99 -37.40 2.37
N ALA A 8 26.14 -37.46 1.34
CA ALA A 8 26.51 -36.99 0.01
C ALA A 8 26.75 -35.47 0.01
N LEU A 9 25.85 -34.72 0.64
CA LEU A 9 25.99 -33.25 0.75
C LEU A 9 27.24 -32.85 1.53
N ARG A 10 27.54 -33.50 2.66
CA ARG A 10 28.78 -33.26 3.42
C ARG A 10 30.02 -33.57 2.60
N ARG A 11 29.98 -34.63 1.78
CA ARG A 11 31.08 -34.97 0.86
C ARG A 11 31.27 -33.87 -0.18
N VAL A 12 30.19 -33.40 -0.81
CA VAL A 12 30.24 -32.27 -1.76
C VAL A 12 30.80 -31.02 -1.08
N ALA A 13 30.31 -30.65 0.10
CA ALA A 13 30.78 -29.47 0.82
C ALA A 13 32.27 -29.50 1.19
N ARG A 14 32.82 -30.70 1.41
CA ARG A 14 34.24 -30.89 1.75
C ARG A 14 35.14 -31.04 0.52
N ASP A 15 34.68 -31.77 -0.49
CA ASP A 15 35.54 -32.28 -1.57
C ASP A 15 35.32 -31.55 -2.91
N ALA A 16 34.20 -30.82 -3.10
CA ALA A 16 33.93 -30.13 -4.36
C ALA A 16 34.85 -28.91 -4.54
N ALA A 17 35.44 -28.79 -5.72
CA ALA A 17 36.18 -27.59 -6.09
C ALA A 17 35.22 -26.38 -6.16
N PRO A 18 35.65 -25.18 -5.73
CA PRO A 18 34.86 -23.98 -5.90
C PRO A 18 34.59 -23.71 -7.38
N LEU A 19 33.41 -23.20 -7.70
CA LEU A 19 33.09 -22.76 -9.05
C LEU A 19 34.01 -21.60 -9.47
N PRO A 20 34.46 -21.56 -10.73
CA PRO A 20 35.23 -20.41 -11.23
C PRO A 20 34.35 -19.14 -11.20
N VAL A 21 34.99 -17.97 -11.20
CA VAL A 21 34.30 -16.67 -11.25
C VAL A 21 34.71 -15.96 -12.55
N PRO A 22 33.77 -15.66 -13.46
CA PRO A 22 32.33 -15.97 -13.39
C PRO A 22 32.03 -17.48 -13.50
N TRP A 23 30.86 -17.88 -13.00
CA TRP A 23 30.36 -19.25 -13.13
C TRP A 23 30.24 -19.66 -14.61
N PRO A 24 30.48 -20.93 -14.95
CA PRO A 24 30.17 -21.44 -16.28
C PRO A 24 28.66 -21.34 -16.57
N PRO A 25 28.24 -21.16 -17.84
CA PRO A 25 26.82 -21.06 -18.20
C PRO A 25 25.97 -22.23 -17.68
N GLU A 26 26.49 -23.45 -17.77
CA GLU A 26 25.82 -24.67 -17.28
C GLU A 26 25.55 -24.60 -15.76
N ALA A 27 26.51 -24.13 -14.96
CA ALA A 27 26.32 -23.99 -13.52
C ALA A 27 25.22 -22.96 -13.18
N ARG A 28 25.15 -21.86 -13.94
CA ARG A 28 24.09 -20.87 -13.81
C ARG A 28 22.73 -21.45 -14.21
N GLU A 29 22.67 -22.21 -15.29
CA GLU A 29 21.44 -22.85 -15.78
C GLU A 29 20.90 -23.89 -14.79
N GLU A 30 21.76 -24.71 -14.19
CA GLU A 30 21.39 -25.65 -13.13
C GLU A 30 20.93 -24.93 -11.85
N PHE A 31 21.57 -23.81 -11.51
CA PHE A 31 21.14 -22.98 -10.39
C PHE A 31 19.73 -22.40 -10.62
N VAL A 32 19.47 -21.86 -11.81
CA VAL A 32 18.13 -21.37 -12.18
C VAL A 32 17.11 -22.50 -12.21
N THR A 33 17.49 -23.69 -12.70
CA THR A 33 16.63 -24.89 -12.71
C THR A 33 16.26 -25.32 -11.29
N LEU A 34 17.21 -25.29 -10.35
CA LEU A 34 16.96 -25.56 -8.94
C LEU A 34 15.93 -24.57 -8.36
N LEU A 35 16.06 -23.27 -8.64
CA LEU A 35 15.10 -22.26 -8.18
C LEU A 35 13.73 -22.42 -8.84
N GLY A 36 13.70 -22.87 -10.10
CA GLY A 36 12.48 -23.10 -10.87
C GLY A 36 11.72 -24.37 -10.50
N ALA A 37 12.27 -25.26 -9.67
CA ALA A 37 11.67 -26.56 -9.32
C ALA A 37 10.44 -26.48 -8.40
N GLY A 38 10.02 -25.27 -8.02
CA GLY A 38 8.80 -25.03 -7.24
C GLY A 38 8.90 -25.58 -5.81
N PRO A 39 7.80 -26.11 -5.21
CA PRO A 39 7.82 -26.57 -3.82
C PRO A 39 8.87 -27.63 -3.49
N SER A 40 9.40 -28.31 -4.51
CA SER A 40 10.49 -29.28 -4.35
C SER A 40 11.84 -28.66 -4.00
N THR A 41 12.05 -27.37 -4.31
CA THR A 41 13.28 -26.62 -4.01
C THR A 41 13.49 -26.47 -2.51
N VAL A 42 12.41 -26.29 -1.76
CA VAL A 42 12.38 -26.04 -0.30
C VAL A 42 13.24 -27.06 0.49
N PRO A 43 12.93 -28.38 0.46
CA PRO A 43 13.71 -29.38 1.21
C PRO A 43 15.13 -29.58 0.66
N VAL A 44 15.36 -29.34 -0.63
CA VAL A 44 16.69 -29.46 -1.24
C VAL A 44 17.59 -28.31 -0.77
N TRP A 45 17.08 -27.09 -0.79
CA TRP A 45 17.78 -25.89 -0.33
C TRP A 45 18.09 -25.97 1.17
N GLU A 46 17.15 -26.43 1.99
CA GLU A 46 17.41 -26.64 3.43
C GLU A 46 18.53 -27.66 3.68
N ALA A 47 18.55 -28.76 2.92
CA ALA A 47 19.61 -29.74 3.05
C ALA A 47 20.97 -29.16 2.62
N MET A 48 21.00 -28.38 1.53
CA MET A 48 22.19 -27.66 1.09
C MET A 48 22.67 -26.63 2.11
N ASP A 49 21.75 -25.87 2.69
CA ASP A 49 22.03 -24.84 3.70
C ASP A 49 22.58 -25.45 5.00
N ALA A 50 21.97 -26.55 5.46
CA ALA A 50 22.46 -27.32 6.62
C ALA A 50 23.87 -27.90 6.40
N ALA A 51 24.26 -28.15 5.14
CA ALA A 51 25.61 -28.56 4.77
C ALA A 51 26.56 -27.39 4.49
N GLY A 52 26.10 -26.13 4.59
CA GLY A 52 26.88 -24.92 4.34
C GLY A 52 27.06 -24.55 2.86
N LEU A 53 26.46 -25.30 1.93
CA LEU A 53 26.64 -25.11 0.48
C LEU A 53 26.01 -23.80 -0.03
N SER A 54 24.90 -23.38 0.56
CA SER A 54 24.24 -22.11 0.22
C SER A 54 25.18 -20.91 0.41
N THR A 55 25.95 -20.88 1.50
CA THR A 55 26.94 -19.82 1.78
C THR A 55 28.13 -19.88 0.83
N VAL A 56 28.55 -21.08 0.41
CA VAL A 56 29.60 -21.23 -0.60
C VAL A 56 29.14 -20.68 -1.95
N LEU A 57 27.90 -20.97 -2.35
CA LEU A 57 27.33 -20.47 -3.59
C LEU A 57 27.00 -18.97 -3.53
N LEU A 58 26.51 -18.51 -2.38
CA LEU A 58 26.05 -17.15 -2.08
C LEU A 58 26.64 -16.67 -0.74
N PRO A 59 27.82 -16.04 -0.72
CA PRO A 59 28.49 -15.62 0.52
C PRO A 59 27.60 -14.78 1.45
N ASP A 60 26.85 -13.81 0.92
CA ASP A 60 25.93 -12.97 1.68
C ASP A 60 24.76 -13.72 2.34
N TRP A 61 24.51 -14.98 1.95
CA TRP A 61 23.47 -15.82 2.55
C TRP A 61 23.67 -16.02 4.06
N GLU A 62 24.93 -16.05 4.52
CA GLU A 62 25.25 -16.17 5.94
C GLU A 62 24.58 -15.09 6.79
N ARG A 63 24.37 -13.89 6.23
CA ARG A 63 23.77 -12.75 6.96
C ARG A 63 22.26 -12.84 7.10
N VAL A 64 21.60 -13.65 6.28
CA VAL A 64 20.14 -13.84 6.30
C VAL A 64 19.70 -15.20 6.85
N ARG A 65 20.63 -16.16 6.98
CA ARG A 65 20.37 -17.48 7.58
C ARG A 65 19.75 -17.35 8.97
N CYS A 66 18.61 -18.04 9.16
CA CYS A 66 17.80 -18.07 10.38
C CYS A 66 17.45 -16.69 10.95
N ARG A 67 17.52 -15.62 10.15
CA ARG A 67 17.29 -14.26 10.62
C ARG A 67 15.79 -14.01 10.82
N PRO A 68 15.34 -13.53 11.99
CA PRO A 68 13.94 -13.16 12.18
C PRO A 68 13.53 -12.00 11.28
N GLN A 69 12.32 -12.07 10.73
CA GLN A 69 11.70 -10.93 10.05
C GLN A 69 11.18 -9.92 11.09
N ARG A 70 11.31 -8.62 10.80
CA ARG A 70 10.89 -7.54 11.71
C ARG A 70 9.40 -7.22 11.64
N ASN A 71 8.71 -7.64 10.58
CA ASN A 71 7.30 -7.34 10.35
C ASN A 71 6.43 -8.57 10.71
N PRO A 72 5.39 -8.43 11.55
CA PRO A 72 4.55 -9.52 12.05
C PRO A 72 3.80 -10.33 10.97
N VAL A 73 3.74 -9.82 9.73
CA VAL A 73 3.04 -10.52 8.64
C VAL A 73 3.86 -11.65 8.04
N HIS A 74 5.20 -11.65 8.20
CA HIS A 74 6.02 -12.74 7.67
C HIS A 74 5.89 -14.00 8.52
N ARG A 75 5.55 -15.11 7.85
CA ARG A 75 5.51 -16.45 8.44
C ARG A 75 6.90 -17.05 8.70
N TRP A 76 7.91 -16.61 7.95
CA TRP A 76 9.20 -17.27 7.84
C TRP A 76 10.37 -16.37 8.26
N THR A 77 11.50 -16.98 8.61
CA THR A 77 12.80 -16.29 8.68
C THR A 77 13.19 -15.74 7.30
N VAL A 78 14.10 -14.77 7.24
CA VAL A 78 14.47 -14.09 5.98
C VAL A 78 14.93 -15.10 4.93
N ASP A 79 15.88 -15.96 5.26
CA ASP A 79 16.36 -17.05 4.38
C ASP A 79 15.23 -17.93 3.81
N ARG A 80 14.34 -18.44 4.66
CA ARG A 80 13.20 -19.27 4.23
C ARG A 80 12.24 -18.46 3.36
N HIS A 81 11.99 -17.20 3.70
CA HIS A 81 11.15 -16.29 2.90
C HIS A 81 11.71 -16.08 1.49
N LEU A 82 13.03 -15.93 1.33
CA LEU A 82 13.68 -15.80 0.01
C LEU A 82 13.44 -17.04 -0.85
N VAL A 83 13.57 -18.24 -0.28
CA VAL A 83 13.31 -19.50 -0.99
C VAL A 83 11.83 -19.63 -1.35
N GLU A 84 10.92 -19.36 -0.41
CA GLU A 84 9.47 -19.39 -0.67
C GLU A 84 9.07 -18.38 -1.75
N THR A 85 9.71 -17.21 -1.79
CA THR A 85 9.50 -16.21 -2.84
C THR A 85 9.94 -16.73 -4.20
N ALA A 86 11.09 -17.41 -4.29
CA ALA A 86 11.52 -18.08 -5.53
C ALA A 86 10.54 -19.19 -5.96
N VAL A 87 9.98 -19.94 -5.02
CA VAL A 87 8.95 -20.96 -5.28
C VAL A 87 7.67 -20.33 -5.83
N ARG A 88 7.21 -19.21 -5.27
CA ARG A 88 6.06 -18.47 -5.81
C ARG A 88 6.35 -17.91 -7.19
N ALA A 89 7.55 -17.37 -7.39
CA ALA A 89 8.01 -16.83 -8.66
C ALA A 89 8.10 -17.90 -9.76
N SER A 90 8.41 -19.16 -9.42
CA SER A 90 8.49 -20.26 -10.40
C SER A 90 7.16 -20.50 -11.11
N ALA A 91 6.04 -20.30 -10.43
CA ALA A 91 4.70 -20.38 -11.02
C ALA A 91 4.37 -19.23 -11.99
N LEU A 92 5.12 -18.12 -11.91
CA LEU A 92 4.92 -16.90 -12.69
C LEU A 92 5.88 -16.79 -13.89
N THR A 93 6.77 -17.77 -14.09
CA THR A 93 7.80 -17.77 -15.16
C THR A 93 7.23 -17.59 -16.57
N ARG A 94 5.99 -18.00 -16.82
CA ARG A 94 5.31 -17.84 -18.13
C ARG A 94 4.80 -16.41 -18.39
N ARG A 95 4.77 -15.54 -17.38
CA ARG A 95 4.32 -14.14 -17.49
C ARG A 95 5.44 -13.18 -17.84
N VAL A 96 6.69 -13.65 -17.89
CA VAL A 96 7.87 -12.81 -18.07
C VAL A 96 8.76 -13.34 -19.19
N ARG A 97 9.45 -12.44 -19.90
CA ARG A 97 10.42 -12.84 -20.95
C ARG A 97 11.71 -13.45 -20.41
N ARG A 98 12.10 -13.10 -19.18
CA ARG A 98 13.37 -13.49 -18.55
C ARG A 98 13.12 -14.24 -17.22
N PRO A 99 12.63 -15.49 -17.27
CA PRO A 99 12.31 -16.27 -16.08
C PRO A 99 13.53 -16.53 -15.19
N ASP A 100 14.72 -16.59 -15.78
CA ASP A 100 16.00 -16.66 -15.08
C ASP A 100 16.22 -15.46 -14.15
N LEU A 101 16.02 -14.24 -14.65
CA LEU A 101 16.16 -13.02 -13.84
C LEU A 101 15.06 -12.90 -12.78
N LEU A 102 13.84 -13.38 -13.06
CA LEU A 102 12.77 -13.42 -12.08
C LEU A 102 13.13 -14.33 -10.89
N LEU A 103 13.62 -15.54 -11.16
CA LEU A 103 13.96 -16.52 -10.12
C LEU A 103 15.14 -16.05 -9.27
N VAL A 104 16.19 -15.53 -9.91
CA VAL A 104 17.36 -14.98 -9.20
C VAL A 104 16.97 -13.72 -8.43
N GLY A 105 16.18 -12.82 -9.02
CA GLY A 105 15.67 -11.62 -8.35
C GLY A 105 14.81 -11.96 -7.13
N ALA A 106 13.96 -12.98 -7.23
CA ALA A 106 13.13 -13.48 -6.12
C ALA A 106 13.97 -13.98 -4.93
N LEU A 107 15.05 -14.71 -5.20
CA LEU A 107 15.96 -15.18 -4.16
C LEU A 107 16.75 -14.02 -3.50
N LEU A 108 17.00 -12.93 -4.24
CA LEU A 108 17.89 -11.85 -3.80
C LEU A 108 17.14 -10.60 -3.28
N HIS A 109 15.83 -10.48 -3.49
CA HIS A 109 15.08 -9.22 -3.24
C HIS A 109 15.30 -8.64 -1.84
N ASP A 110 15.48 -9.50 -0.85
CA ASP A 110 15.59 -9.15 0.57
C ASP A 110 16.97 -9.46 1.17
N ILE A 111 17.96 -9.82 0.34
CA ILE A 111 19.30 -10.26 0.80
C ILE A 111 20.01 -9.20 1.66
N GLY A 112 19.70 -7.92 1.43
CA GLY A 112 20.25 -6.79 2.18
C GLY A 112 19.78 -6.70 3.63
N LYS A 113 18.72 -7.41 4.07
CA LYS A 113 18.21 -7.37 5.46
C LYS A 113 19.24 -7.79 6.51
N GLY A 114 20.27 -8.54 6.08
CA GLY A 114 21.41 -8.96 6.89
C GLY A 114 22.39 -7.84 7.28
N TRP A 115 22.30 -6.68 6.62
CA TRP A 115 23.26 -5.58 6.70
C TRP A 115 22.66 -4.31 7.34
N PRO A 116 23.49 -3.40 7.90
CA PRO A 116 23.01 -2.11 8.38
C PRO A 116 22.60 -1.20 7.20
N GLY A 117 21.62 -0.33 7.46
CA GLY A 117 21.10 0.61 6.46
C GLY A 117 19.80 0.15 5.80
N ASP A 118 19.48 0.75 4.66
CA ASP A 118 18.33 0.40 3.82
C ASP A 118 18.63 -0.90 3.07
N HIS A 119 17.86 -1.94 3.36
CA HIS A 119 18.07 -3.28 2.80
C HIS A 119 17.96 -3.33 1.27
N SER A 120 17.18 -2.45 0.65
CA SER A 120 17.05 -2.40 -0.80
C SER A 120 18.27 -1.72 -1.44
N VAL A 121 18.86 -0.69 -0.79
CA VAL A 121 20.14 -0.09 -1.26
C VAL A 121 21.25 -1.12 -1.20
N VAL A 122 21.39 -1.80 -0.05
CA VAL A 122 22.46 -2.78 0.15
C VAL A 122 22.24 -3.99 -0.76
N GLY A 123 20.99 -4.45 -0.85
CA GLY A 123 20.58 -5.54 -1.74
C GLY A 123 20.91 -5.27 -3.20
N GLU A 124 20.77 -4.03 -3.68
CA GLU A 124 21.17 -3.65 -5.04
C GLU A 124 22.64 -3.97 -5.33
N THR A 125 23.53 -3.62 -4.40
CA THR A 125 24.98 -3.84 -4.53
C THR A 125 25.28 -5.34 -4.56
N ILE A 126 24.71 -6.08 -3.60
CA ILE A 126 24.86 -7.54 -3.51
C ILE A 126 24.32 -8.22 -4.77
N ALA A 127 23.17 -7.78 -5.29
CA ALA A 127 22.58 -8.34 -6.49
C ALA A 127 23.46 -8.17 -7.72
N ARG A 128 24.10 -6.99 -7.87
CA ARG A 128 25.05 -6.73 -8.96
C ARG A 128 26.29 -7.64 -8.86
N ASP A 129 26.84 -7.80 -7.66
CA ASP A 129 28.00 -8.66 -7.41
C ASP A 129 27.68 -10.15 -7.63
N VAL A 130 26.51 -10.61 -7.16
CA VAL A 130 26.03 -11.99 -7.38
C VAL A 130 25.77 -12.23 -8.86
N ALA A 131 25.15 -11.29 -9.57
CA ALA A 131 24.91 -11.40 -11.01
C ALA A 131 26.22 -11.55 -11.79
N ALA A 132 27.22 -10.71 -11.51
CA ALA A 132 28.54 -10.81 -12.12
C ALA A 132 29.24 -12.14 -11.79
N ARG A 133 29.20 -12.56 -10.51
CA ARG A 133 29.80 -13.83 -10.06
C ARG A 133 29.16 -15.04 -10.73
N THR A 134 27.85 -15.03 -10.90
CA THR A 134 27.07 -16.12 -11.52
C THR A 134 27.08 -16.08 -13.05
N GLY A 135 27.82 -15.14 -13.66
CA GLY A 135 28.04 -15.09 -15.10
C GLY A 135 26.93 -14.41 -15.91
N PHE A 136 26.08 -13.59 -15.28
CA PHE A 136 25.19 -12.69 -16.03
C PHE A 136 25.98 -11.52 -16.65
N GLY A 137 25.55 -11.06 -17.82
CA GLY A 137 26.12 -9.88 -18.45
C GLY A 137 25.74 -8.59 -17.72
N ALA A 138 26.46 -7.49 -18.00
CA ALA A 138 26.25 -6.21 -17.31
C ALA A 138 24.79 -5.70 -17.39
N ALA A 139 24.15 -5.83 -18.55
CA ALA A 139 22.76 -5.41 -18.73
C ALA A 139 21.78 -6.20 -17.84
N ASP A 140 22.02 -7.51 -17.66
CA ASP A 140 21.19 -8.36 -16.81
C ASP A 140 21.46 -8.10 -15.32
N ALA A 141 22.73 -7.83 -14.97
CA ALA A 141 23.11 -7.43 -13.62
C ALA A 141 22.43 -6.12 -13.21
N ASP A 142 22.32 -5.14 -14.12
CA ASP A 142 21.61 -3.89 -13.86
C ASP A 142 20.10 -4.08 -13.71
N VAL A 143 19.50 -5.03 -14.45
CA VAL A 143 18.10 -5.41 -14.26
C VAL A 143 17.90 -6.05 -12.89
N LEU A 144 18.73 -7.03 -12.50
CA LEU A 144 18.66 -7.66 -11.18
C LEU A 144 18.84 -6.65 -10.05
N ALA A 145 19.83 -5.75 -10.18
CA ALA A 145 20.05 -4.66 -9.25
C ALA A 145 18.80 -3.78 -9.13
N THR A 146 18.18 -3.40 -10.25
CA THR A 146 16.93 -2.61 -10.27
C THR A 146 15.78 -3.35 -9.59
N LEU A 147 15.60 -4.65 -9.86
CA LEU A 147 14.54 -5.46 -9.25
C LEU A 147 14.71 -5.51 -7.73
N VAL A 148 15.92 -5.79 -7.24
CA VAL A 148 16.19 -5.84 -5.79
C VAL A 148 16.05 -4.45 -5.15
N ARG A 149 16.57 -3.40 -5.80
CA ARG A 149 16.48 -2.02 -5.32
C ARG A 149 15.04 -1.53 -5.16
N HIS A 150 14.16 -1.96 -6.06
CA HIS A 150 12.81 -1.42 -6.19
C HIS A 150 11.71 -2.46 -5.98
N HIS A 151 11.99 -3.61 -5.33
CA HIS A 151 11.01 -4.70 -5.17
C HIS A 151 9.71 -4.28 -4.47
N LEU A 152 9.74 -3.24 -3.62
CA LEU A 152 8.56 -2.66 -2.97
C LEU A 152 7.85 -1.58 -3.79
N LEU A 153 8.46 -1.07 -4.87
CA LEU A 153 7.98 0.11 -5.62
C LEU A 153 6.52 -0.02 -6.03
N LEU A 154 6.14 -1.14 -6.66
CA LEU A 154 4.80 -1.31 -7.21
C LEU A 154 3.76 -1.41 -6.11
N VAL A 155 3.97 -2.26 -5.09
CA VAL A 155 3.00 -2.40 -3.99
C VAL A 155 2.88 -1.12 -3.18
N ASP A 156 3.99 -0.43 -2.94
CA ASP A 156 4.02 0.82 -2.20
C ASP A 156 3.33 1.94 -2.95
N THR A 157 3.58 2.06 -4.25
CA THR A 157 2.94 3.07 -5.09
C THR A 157 1.45 2.77 -5.24
N ALA A 158 1.09 1.53 -5.56
CA ALA A 158 -0.29 1.09 -5.73
C ALA A 158 -1.17 1.34 -4.49
N THR A 159 -0.60 1.22 -3.30
CA THR A 159 -1.36 1.31 -2.05
C THR A 159 -1.27 2.66 -1.35
N ARG A 160 -0.25 3.47 -1.65
CA ARG A 160 0.00 4.75 -0.94
C ARG A 160 -0.07 5.98 -1.83
N ARG A 161 -0.20 5.84 -3.14
CA ARG A 161 -0.23 6.96 -4.07
C ARG A 161 -1.50 6.97 -4.91
N ASP A 162 -1.85 8.17 -5.33
CA ASP A 162 -2.97 8.42 -6.22
C ASP A 162 -2.58 7.95 -7.63
N LEU A 163 -3.21 6.87 -8.10
CA LEU A 163 -2.88 6.28 -9.39
C LEU A 163 -3.41 7.13 -10.55
N ASP A 164 -4.38 7.99 -10.29
CA ASP A 164 -4.94 8.90 -11.31
C ASP A 164 -4.06 10.14 -11.48
N ASP A 165 -3.15 10.41 -10.53
CA ASP A 165 -2.13 11.44 -10.69
C ASP A 165 -1.07 11.00 -11.72
N PRO A 166 -0.93 11.71 -12.86
CA PRO A 166 0.07 11.35 -13.87
C PRO A 166 1.51 11.40 -13.35
N ALA A 167 1.79 12.15 -12.27
CA ALA A 167 3.11 12.18 -11.64
C ALA A 167 3.46 10.85 -11.00
N THR A 168 2.48 10.16 -10.41
CA THR A 168 2.65 8.82 -9.84
C THR A 168 3.13 7.85 -10.92
N VAL A 169 2.41 7.75 -12.04
CA VAL A 169 2.78 6.86 -13.16
C VAL A 169 4.17 7.22 -13.72
N ARG A 170 4.44 8.52 -13.95
CA ARG A 170 5.75 8.98 -14.45
C ARG A 170 6.91 8.62 -13.52
N SER A 171 6.71 8.67 -12.21
CA SER A 171 7.76 8.31 -11.26
C SER A 171 8.14 6.84 -11.39
N VAL A 172 7.18 5.93 -11.55
CA VAL A 172 7.43 4.51 -11.80
C VAL A 172 8.09 4.29 -13.16
N VAL A 173 7.60 4.95 -14.22
CA VAL A 173 8.21 4.87 -15.57
C VAL A 173 9.69 5.26 -15.54
N SER A 174 10.05 6.32 -14.79
CA SER A 174 11.43 6.82 -14.71
C SER A 174 12.43 5.82 -14.10
N VAL A 175 11.92 4.96 -13.20
CA VAL A 175 12.68 3.90 -12.53
C VAL A 175 12.76 2.65 -13.42
N VAL A 176 11.63 2.16 -13.90
CA VAL A 176 11.53 0.86 -14.57
C VAL A 176 12.08 0.92 -16.00
N ARG A 177 11.86 2.03 -16.71
CA ARG A 177 12.35 2.41 -18.06
C ARG A 177 12.01 1.47 -19.23
N ARG A 178 11.82 0.16 -19.00
CA ARG A 178 11.59 -0.86 -20.03
C ARG A 178 10.46 -1.79 -19.61
N ARG A 179 9.67 -2.24 -20.58
CA ARG A 179 8.56 -3.17 -20.39
C ARG A 179 9.00 -4.49 -19.73
N ASP A 180 10.12 -5.06 -20.17
CA ASP A 180 10.64 -6.31 -19.59
C ASP A 180 10.96 -6.18 -18.09
N THR A 181 11.48 -5.03 -17.65
CA THR A 181 11.74 -4.76 -16.23
C THR A 181 10.43 -4.61 -15.45
N LEU A 182 9.39 -4.02 -16.06
CA LEU A 182 8.06 -3.89 -15.46
C LEU A 182 7.40 -5.26 -15.24
N GLU A 183 7.46 -6.14 -16.25
CA GLU A 183 6.94 -7.51 -16.19
C GLU A 183 7.60 -8.29 -15.05
N LEU A 184 8.94 -8.23 -14.95
CA LEU A 184 9.71 -8.87 -13.90
C LEU A 184 9.36 -8.32 -12.51
N LEU A 185 9.29 -7.00 -12.37
CA LEU A 185 9.00 -6.35 -11.10
C LEU A 185 7.58 -6.67 -10.62
N HIS A 186 6.60 -6.69 -11.54
CA HIS A 186 5.23 -7.10 -11.24
C HIS A 186 5.16 -8.54 -10.72
N ALA A 187 5.79 -9.48 -11.43
CA ALA A 187 5.82 -10.88 -11.01
C ALA A 187 6.56 -11.06 -9.67
N LEU A 188 7.64 -10.32 -9.44
CA LEU A 188 8.38 -10.34 -8.17
C LEU A 188 7.53 -9.83 -7.00
N THR A 189 6.85 -8.69 -7.17
CA THR A 189 5.97 -8.11 -6.15
C THR A 189 4.85 -9.08 -5.74
N GLU A 190 4.23 -9.75 -6.72
CA GLU A 190 3.21 -10.77 -6.45
C GLU A 190 3.78 -12.00 -5.73
N ALA A 191 4.95 -12.49 -6.17
CA ALA A 191 5.60 -13.64 -5.55
C ALA A 191 5.98 -13.38 -4.08
N ASP A 192 6.55 -12.22 -3.78
CA ASP A 192 6.95 -11.81 -2.43
C ASP A 192 5.73 -11.69 -1.49
N ALA A 193 4.66 -11.06 -1.98
CA ALA A 193 3.42 -10.93 -1.22
C ALA A 193 2.77 -12.31 -0.92
N LEU A 194 2.73 -13.21 -1.91
CA LEU A 194 2.23 -14.58 -1.73
C LEU A 194 3.10 -15.42 -0.78
N ALA A 195 4.41 -15.20 -0.77
CA ALA A 195 5.35 -15.88 0.14
C ALA A 195 5.21 -15.38 1.58
N THR A 196 4.92 -14.09 1.76
CA THR A 196 4.64 -13.49 3.07
C THR A 196 3.38 -14.09 3.69
N GLY A 197 2.29 -14.22 2.91
CA GLY A 197 1.07 -14.93 3.32
C GLY A 197 -0.21 -14.40 2.66
N PRO A 198 -1.35 -15.08 2.82
CA PRO A 198 -2.61 -14.70 2.15
C PRO A 198 -3.13 -13.31 2.57
N ALA A 199 -2.85 -12.87 3.79
CA ALA A 199 -3.17 -11.51 4.24
C ALA A 199 -2.33 -10.43 3.53
N ALA A 200 -1.17 -10.80 2.98
CA ALA A 200 -0.27 -9.91 2.26
C ALA A 200 -0.60 -9.78 0.76
N TRP A 201 -1.48 -10.62 0.21
CA TRP A 201 -1.93 -10.49 -1.19
C TRP A 201 -3.42 -10.76 -1.31
N SER A 202 -4.23 -9.71 -1.20
CA SER A 202 -5.68 -9.77 -1.43
C SER A 202 -6.04 -9.43 -2.86
N ASP A 203 -7.22 -9.86 -3.32
CA ASP A 203 -7.75 -9.53 -4.66
C ASP A 203 -7.74 -8.02 -4.93
N TRP A 204 -8.02 -7.22 -3.91
CA TRP A 204 -7.95 -5.76 -3.99
C TRP A 204 -6.53 -5.25 -4.24
N ARG A 205 -5.54 -5.73 -3.49
CA ARG A 205 -4.13 -5.34 -3.67
C ARG A 205 -3.63 -5.77 -5.05
N ALA A 206 -4.01 -6.97 -5.48
CA ALA A 206 -3.71 -7.46 -6.82
C ALA A 206 -4.30 -6.55 -7.92
N GLY A 207 -5.56 -6.11 -7.74
CA GLY A 207 -6.22 -5.16 -8.63
C GLY A 207 -5.47 -3.82 -8.73
N LEU A 208 -5.12 -3.20 -7.59
CA LEU A 208 -4.40 -1.93 -7.58
C LEU A 208 -3.02 -2.01 -8.26
N VAL A 209 -2.26 -3.09 -7.98
CA VAL A 209 -0.96 -3.30 -8.62
C VAL A 209 -1.12 -3.54 -10.12
N SER A 210 -2.12 -4.32 -10.52
CA SER A 210 -2.41 -4.59 -11.94
C SER A 210 -2.82 -3.32 -12.69
N ASP A 211 -3.66 -2.47 -12.08
CA ASP A 211 -4.07 -1.19 -12.65
C ASP A 211 -2.88 -0.23 -12.82
N LEU A 212 -2.02 -0.14 -11.80
CA LEU A 212 -0.77 0.63 -11.89
C LEU A 212 0.12 0.11 -13.02
N VAL A 213 0.35 -1.21 -13.09
CA VAL A 213 1.19 -1.83 -14.13
C VAL A 213 0.62 -1.55 -15.52
N LYS A 214 -0.69 -1.66 -15.71
CA LYS A 214 -1.36 -1.34 -16.97
C LYS A 214 -1.11 0.11 -17.40
N ARG A 215 -1.24 1.06 -16.47
CA ARG A 215 -1.01 2.49 -16.74
C ARG A 215 0.46 2.79 -17.07
N VAL A 216 1.38 2.15 -16.36
CA VAL A 216 2.83 2.29 -16.62
C VAL A 216 3.20 1.66 -17.96
N ASP A 217 2.62 0.51 -18.32
CA ASP A 217 2.84 -0.15 -19.60
C ASP A 217 2.36 0.70 -20.78
N ALA A 218 1.16 1.28 -20.68
CA ALA A 218 0.64 2.23 -21.66
C ALA A 218 1.57 3.45 -21.82
N ALA A 219 2.02 4.03 -20.70
CA ALA A 219 2.94 5.15 -20.71
C ALA A 219 4.31 4.81 -21.33
N LEU A 220 4.83 3.59 -21.12
CA LEU A 220 6.06 3.09 -21.75
C LEU A 220 5.89 2.86 -23.26
N ALA A 221 4.68 2.48 -23.70
CA ALA A 221 4.34 2.35 -25.11
C ALA A 221 4.20 3.72 -25.83
N GLY A 222 4.31 4.83 -25.10
CA GLY A 222 4.10 6.18 -25.63
C GLY A 222 2.63 6.48 -25.91
N GLU A 223 1.72 5.66 -25.39
CA GLU A 223 0.30 6.01 -25.41
C GLU A 223 0.12 7.27 -24.58
N PRO A 224 -0.62 8.27 -25.09
CA PRO A 224 -0.96 9.42 -24.26
C PRO A 224 -1.63 8.88 -23.00
N PRO A 225 -1.31 9.42 -21.81
CA PRO A 225 -2.09 9.09 -20.62
C PRO A 225 -3.54 9.26 -21.01
N GLU A 226 -4.41 8.30 -20.64
CA GLU A 226 -5.84 8.42 -20.94
C GLU A 226 -6.25 9.87 -20.64
N PRO A 227 -6.89 10.56 -21.59
CA PRO A 227 -7.20 11.97 -21.43
C PRO A 227 -7.84 12.19 -20.06
N GLU A 228 -7.64 13.37 -19.46
CA GLU A 228 -8.16 13.79 -18.14
C GLU A 228 -9.72 13.79 -18.07
N THR A 229 -10.39 12.73 -18.51
CA THR A 229 -11.78 12.41 -18.24
C THR A 229 -12.02 12.27 -16.74
N SER A 230 -10.95 12.08 -15.93
CA SER A 230 -10.95 12.12 -14.46
C SER A 230 -11.37 13.47 -13.84
N ASN A 231 -11.41 14.57 -14.60
CA ASN A 231 -12.02 15.81 -14.11
C ASN A 231 -13.52 15.92 -14.38
N CYS A 232 -14.08 15.10 -15.28
CA CYS A 232 -15.52 14.94 -15.39
C CYS A 232 -15.95 13.95 -14.29
N PRO A 233 -16.73 14.38 -13.29
CA PRO A 233 -17.18 13.46 -12.26
C PRO A 233 -18.03 12.37 -12.92
N ASP A 234 -17.85 11.12 -12.49
CA ASP A 234 -18.62 10.02 -13.07
C ASP A 234 -20.14 10.26 -12.88
N PRO A 235 -21.01 9.64 -13.70
CA PRO A 235 -22.45 9.87 -13.63
C PRO A 235 -23.07 9.64 -12.23
N ARG A 236 -22.53 8.72 -11.42
CA ARG A 236 -22.99 8.50 -10.04
C ARG A 236 -22.58 9.66 -9.15
N THR A 237 -21.33 10.11 -9.23
CA THR A 237 -20.86 11.30 -8.52
C THR A 237 -21.69 12.53 -8.85
N LEU A 238 -21.99 12.77 -10.13
CA LEU A 238 -22.82 13.88 -10.56
C LEU A 238 -24.26 13.76 -10.04
N ARG A 239 -24.85 12.57 -10.13
CA ARG A 239 -26.21 12.30 -9.64
C ARG A 239 -26.32 12.54 -8.14
N LEU A 240 -25.42 11.96 -7.35
CA LEU A 240 -25.44 12.06 -5.89
C LEU A 240 -25.17 13.51 -5.44
N GLY A 241 -24.25 14.19 -6.12
CA GLY A 241 -23.97 15.61 -5.90
C GLY A 241 -25.17 16.52 -6.20
N ALA A 242 -25.90 16.25 -7.29
CA ALA A 242 -27.12 16.98 -7.63
C ALA A 242 -28.24 16.70 -6.61
N GLU A 243 -28.35 15.48 -6.11
CA GLU A 243 -29.32 15.10 -5.08
C GLU A 243 -29.06 15.82 -3.76
N ALA A 244 -27.82 15.77 -3.25
CA ALA A 244 -27.40 16.51 -2.05
C ALA A 244 -27.70 18.02 -2.17
N ARG A 245 -27.46 18.58 -3.37
CA ARG A 245 -27.73 20.00 -3.64
C ARG A 245 -29.23 20.32 -3.58
N ARG A 246 -30.08 19.46 -4.15
CA ARG A 246 -31.54 19.65 -4.15
C ARG A 246 -32.15 19.48 -2.78
N SER A 247 -31.71 18.49 -2.02
CA SER A 247 -32.28 18.15 -0.72
C SER A 247 -31.72 19.02 0.41
N GLY A 248 -30.52 19.58 0.25
CA GLY A 248 -29.82 20.32 1.29
C GLY A 248 -29.28 19.44 2.43
N VAL A 249 -29.43 18.11 2.32
CA VAL A 249 -28.98 17.14 3.31
C VAL A 249 -27.90 16.23 2.72
N ALA A 250 -27.08 15.63 3.58
CA ALA A 250 -26.12 14.63 3.13
C ALA A 250 -26.89 13.42 2.56
N VAL A 251 -26.34 12.80 1.52
CA VAL A 251 -26.81 11.56 0.90
C VAL A 251 -25.63 10.61 0.73
N LEU A 252 -25.89 9.31 0.78
CA LEU A 252 -24.85 8.30 0.62
C LEU A 252 -25.32 7.06 -0.13
N GLU A 253 -24.39 6.40 -0.80
CA GLU A 253 -24.56 5.15 -1.53
C GLU A 253 -23.43 4.17 -1.15
N LEU A 254 -23.77 2.90 -0.94
CA LEU A 254 -22.81 1.81 -0.68
C LEU A 254 -22.86 0.82 -1.84
N THR A 255 -21.74 0.64 -2.54
CA THR A 255 -21.63 -0.33 -3.64
C THR A 255 -20.54 -1.35 -3.29
N PRO A 256 -20.79 -2.67 -3.45
CA PRO A 256 -19.72 -3.66 -3.37
C PRO A 256 -18.60 -3.27 -4.33
N ALA A 257 -17.33 -3.25 -3.89
CA ALA A 257 -16.24 -2.94 -4.80
C ALA A 257 -16.17 -4.02 -5.88
N VAL A 258 -16.61 -3.70 -7.10
CA VAL A 258 -16.49 -4.61 -8.24
C VAL A 258 -15.03 -4.61 -8.64
N THR A 259 -14.36 -5.75 -8.49
CA THR A 259 -13.11 -5.99 -9.19
C THR A 259 -13.42 -5.91 -10.69
N SER A 260 -12.94 -4.87 -11.35
CA SER A 260 -12.87 -4.84 -12.81
C SER A 260 -12.23 -6.16 -13.27
N GLY A 261 -12.94 -6.90 -14.13
CA GLY A 261 -12.73 -8.33 -14.49
C GLY A 261 -11.26 -8.75 -14.63
N HIS A 262 -10.89 -9.99 -14.30
CA HIS A 262 -11.22 -11.19 -15.06
C HIS A 262 -11.64 -12.37 -14.17
N ALA A 263 -12.69 -13.07 -14.58
CA ALA A 263 -13.12 -14.32 -13.98
C ALA A 263 -12.04 -15.41 -14.11
N HIS A 264 -11.48 -15.82 -12.98
CA HIS A 264 -10.98 -17.17 -12.81
C HIS A 264 -11.76 -17.78 -11.64
N GLU A 265 -12.74 -18.64 -11.96
CA GLU A 265 -13.45 -19.42 -10.95
C GLU A 265 -12.43 -20.27 -10.17
N PRO A 266 -12.31 -20.11 -8.84
CA PRO A 266 -11.53 -21.05 -8.05
C PRO A 266 -12.35 -22.32 -7.88
N ARG A 267 -11.92 -23.40 -8.52
CA ARG A 267 -12.43 -24.76 -8.25
C ARG A 267 -12.20 -25.09 -6.78
N PRO A 268 -13.19 -25.57 -6.01
CA PRO A 268 -13.03 -25.79 -4.58
C PRO A 268 -12.05 -26.94 -4.33
N ALA A 269 -10.94 -26.63 -3.65
CA ALA A 269 -10.11 -27.64 -3.02
C ALA A 269 -10.79 -28.06 -1.70
N ALA A 270 -11.18 -29.32 -1.63
CA ALA A 270 -11.83 -29.90 -0.47
C ALA A 270 -10.88 -29.94 0.74
N GLY A 271 -11.38 -29.45 1.89
CA GLY A 271 -10.96 -29.91 3.21
C GLY A 271 -9.84 -29.14 3.90
N THR A 272 -10.14 -27.96 4.44
CA THR A 272 -9.51 -27.46 5.68
C THR A 272 -10.51 -26.60 6.45
N THR A 273 -11.06 -27.13 7.54
CA THR A 273 -11.73 -26.33 8.57
C THR A 273 -10.67 -25.58 9.36
N GLY A 274 -10.56 -24.28 9.11
CA GLY A 274 -9.78 -23.34 9.89
C GLY A 274 -10.50 -22.00 9.90
N GLU A 275 -11.12 -21.68 11.03
CA GLU A 275 -11.61 -20.33 11.34
C GLU A 275 -10.43 -19.36 11.33
N GLY A 276 -10.49 -18.29 10.54
CA GLY A 276 -9.45 -17.25 10.57
C GLY A 276 -9.43 -16.32 9.36
N VAL A 277 -10.16 -15.21 9.48
CA VAL A 277 -10.00 -13.94 8.73
C VAL A 277 -10.08 -14.06 7.19
N THR A 278 -11.27 -14.34 6.68
CA THR A 278 -11.66 -13.85 5.36
C THR A 278 -11.83 -12.33 5.46
N GLY A 279 -10.91 -11.55 4.88
CA GLY A 279 -11.09 -10.12 4.76
C GLY A 279 -12.38 -9.87 3.97
N ALA A 280 -13.37 -9.23 4.59
CA ALA A 280 -14.62 -8.89 3.91
C ALA A 280 -14.29 -8.06 2.64
N PRO A 281 -14.99 -8.31 1.52
CA PRO A 281 -14.79 -7.52 0.31
C PRO A 281 -14.99 -6.04 0.64
N GLY A 282 -14.04 -5.21 0.24
CA GLY A 282 -14.13 -3.76 0.43
C GLY A 282 -15.41 -3.22 -0.22
N VAL A 283 -15.97 -2.16 0.37
CA VAL A 283 -17.16 -1.48 -0.15
C VAL A 283 -16.79 -0.05 -0.50
N GLU A 284 -17.27 0.40 -1.64
CA GLU A 284 -17.20 1.78 -2.05
C GLU A 284 -18.36 2.55 -1.41
N LEU A 285 -18.01 3.53 -0.58
CA LEU A 285 -18.92 4.45 0.06
C LEU A 285 -18.80 5.80 -0.64
N LEU A 286 -19.86 6.21 -1.32
CA LEU A 286 -19.99 7.52 -1.94
C LEU A 286 -20.88 8.39 -1.05
N ILE A 287 -20.38 9.53 -0.58
CA ILE A 287 -21.16 10.50 0.22
C ILE A 287 -21.14 11.86 -0.48
N ALA A 288 -22.30 12.48 -0.65
CA ALA A 288 -22.40 13.87 -1.10
C ALA A 288 -23.05 14.74 -0.01
N LEU A 289 -22.42 15.87 0.30
CA LEU A 289 -22.85 16.80 1.34
C LEU A 289 -22.39 18.24 1.04
N ALA A 290 -23.00 19.24 1.69
CA ALA A 290 -22.60 20.64 1.50
C ALA A 290 -21.11 20.88 1.87
N ASP A 291 -20.40 21.72 1.09
CA ASP A 291 -19.06 22.18 1.45
C ASP A 291 -19.13 23.13 2.66
N ARG A 292 -18.96 22.58 3.86
CA ARG A 292 -19.02 23.31 5.13
C ARG A 292 -17.90 22.88 6.09
N PRO A 293 -17.49 23.76 7.02
CA PRO A 293 -16.60 23.38 8.11
C PRO A 293 -17.12 22.14 8.84
N GLY A 294 -16.21 21.21 9.15
CA GLY A 294 -16.46 19.99 9.88
C GLY A 294 -16.93 18.82 9.02
N ALA A 295 -17.20 19.01 7.72
CA ALA A 295 -17.71 17.95 6.84
C ALA A 295 -16.80 16.72 6.79
N LEU A 296 -15.53 16.91 6.44
CA LEU A 296 -14.54 15.83 6.33
C LEU A 296 -14.28 15.14 7.69
N PRO A 297 -14.03 15.89 8.79
CA PRO A 297 -13.98 15.30 10.13
C PRO A 297 -15.23 14.52 10.52
N ALA A 298 -16.43 15.05 10.28
CA ALA A 298 -17.67 14.38 10.66
C ALA A 298 -17.79 13.00 10.01
N VAL A 299 -17.50 12.90 8.72
CA VAL A 299 -17.51 11.62 8.01
C VAL A 299 -16.45 10.66 8.57
N ALA A 300 -15.20 11.11 8.70
CA ALA A 300 -14.13 10.29 9.29
C ALA A 300 -14.46 9.81 10.71
N GLY A 301 -15.10 10.65 11.52
CA GLY A 301 -15.51 10.32 12.87
C GLY A 301 -16.63 9.29 12.91
N VAL A 302 -17.67 9.45 12.09
CA VAL A 302 -18.78 8.50 12.01
C VAL A 302 -18.28 7.12 11.57
N LEU A 303 -17.40 7.05 10.57
CA LEU A 303 -16.79 5.78 10.16
C LEU A 303 -15.98 5.13 11.29
N ALA A 304 -15.23 5.93 12.04
CA ALA A 304 -14.49 5.43 13.21
C ALA A 304 -15.43 4.89 14.32
N LEU A 305 -16.58 5.52 14.56
CA LEU A 305 -17.59 5.02 15.51
C LEU A 305 -18.15 3.66 15.10
N HIS A 306 -18.36 3.46 13.81
CA HIS A 306 -18.89 2.21 13.24
C HIS A 306 -17.82 1.15 12.96
N ARG A 307 -16.57 1.37 13.40
CA ARG A 307 -15.44 0.43 13.19
C ARG A 307 -15.16 0.13 11.71
N LEU A 308 -15.29 1.16 10.89
CA LEU A 308 -15.01 1.09 9.47
C LEU A 308 -13.58 1.55 9.23
N THR A 309 -12.75 0.65 8.70
CA THR A 309 -11.41 0.96 8.25
C THR A 309 -11.48 1.64 6.90
N VAL A 310 -10.85 2.80 6.76
CA VAL A 310 -10.73 3.51 5.48
C VAL A 310 -9.46 3.04 4.80
N ARG A 311 -9.54 2.67 3.52
CA ARG A 311 -8.42 2.21 2.70
C ARG A 311 -7.98 3.29 1.70
N SER A 312 -8.96 3.97 1.12
CA SER A 312 -8.74 5.14 0.27
C SER A 312 -9.89 6.12 0.49
N ALA A 313 -9.61 7.40 0.31
CA ALA A 313 -10.55 8.48 0.51
C ALA A 313 -10.29 9.60 -0.49
N ASP A 314 -11.12 9.68 -1.52
CA ASP A 314 -11.08 10.74 -2.52
C ASP A 314 -12.10 11.83 -2.18
N VAL A 315 -11.71 13.09 -2.34
CA VAL A 315 -12.51 14.26 -2.00
C VAL A 315 -12.61 15.17 -3.21
N ARG A 316 -13.82 15.27 -3.76
CA ARG A 316 -14.10 16.12 -4.91
C ARG A 316 -15.03 17.25 -4.52
N LEU A 317 -14.67 18.48 -4.90
CA LEU A 317 -15.56 19.62 -4.78
C LEU A 317 -16.30 19.83 -6.10
N LEU A 318 -17.62 19.70 -6.07
CA LEU A 318 -18.48 20.08 -7.19
C LEU A 318 -18.83 21.57 -7.07
N PRO A 319 -18.63 22.37 -8.15
CA PRO A 319 -18.99 23.78 -8.15
C PRO A 319 -20.50 23.96 -7.97
N ALA A 320 -20.93 25.17 -7.62
CA ALA A 320 -22.36 25.51 -7.64
C ALA A 320 -22.93 25.31 -9.05
N SER A 321 -24.22 24.99 -9.16
CA SER A 321 -24.88 24.82 -10.47
C SER A 321 -24.66 26.08 -11.33
N PRO A 322 -24.26 25.96 -12.60
CA PRO A 322 -24.12 27.12 -13.49
C PRO A 322 -25.45 27.87 -13.68
N ASP A 323 -26.59 27.18 -13.50
CA ASP A 323 -27.94 27.75 -13.58
C ASP A 323 -28.44 28.37 -12.26
N ALA A 324 -27.59 28.49 -11.23
CA ALA A 324 -27.98 29.15 -9.98
C ALA A 324 -28.04 30.67 -10.19
N ASP A 325 -29.26 31.20 -10.19
CA ASP A 325 -29.56 32.64 -10.19
C ASP A 325 -28.69 33.37 -9.14
N PRO A 326 -27.89 34.39 -9.51
CA PRO A 326 -27.01 35.10 -8.59
C PRO A 326 -27.78 35.99 -7.59
N THR A 327 -29.10 36.05 -7.65
CA THR A 327 -29.89 36.77 -6.66
C THR A 327 -29.90 36.03 -5.31
N PRO A 328 -29.58 36.71 -4.19
CA PRO A 328 -29.69 36.12 -2.87
C PRO A 328 -31.19 35.92 -2.57
N ARG A 329 -31.70 34.70 -2.74
CA ARG A 329 -33.02 34.34 -2.23
C ARG A 329 -32.94 34.27 -0.71
N ASP A 330 -33.66 35.20 -0.09
CA ASP A 330 -33.89 35.32 1.35
C ASP A 330 -34.76 34.17 1.86
N THR A 331 -34.20 32.96 1.83
CA THR A 331 -34.71 31.80 2.55
C THR A 331 -33.59 31.38 3.48
N GLY A 332 -33.81 31.41 4.79
CA GLY A 332 -32.85 31.18 5.86
C GLY A 332 -32.19 29.78 5.90
N ALA A 333 -31.68 29.29 4.79
CA ALA A 333 -30.82 28.13 4.69
C ALA A 333 -29.40 28.52 5.14
N PRO A 334 -28.81 27.81 6.12
CA PRO A 334 -27.51 28.17 6.64
C PRO A 334 -26.41 27.89 5.60
N HIS A 335 -25.84 28.97 5.06
CA HIS A 335 -24.46 29.14 4.61
C HIS A 335 -23.77 27.92 3.96
N GLY A 336 -23.87 27.83 2.64
CA GLY A 336 -22.96 27.08 1.78
C GLY A 336 -23.32 27.36 0.32
N GLY A 337 -22.49 28.12 -0.39
CA GLY A 337 -22.82 28.69 -1.71
C GLY A 337 -22.99 27.67 -2.85
N GLY A 338 -23.97 26.77 -2.76
CA GLY A 338 -24.35 25.76 -3.77
C GLY A 338 -23.30 24.66 -4.03
N ARG A 339 -22.14 24.73 -3.37
CA ARG A 339 -21.02 23.78 -3.55
C ARG A 339 -21.26 22.51 -2.74
N VAL A 340 -20.95 21.38 -3.35
CA VAL A 340 -21.14 20.05 -2.77
C VAL A 340 -19.80 19.35 -2.73
N LEU A 341 -19.43 18.82 -1.57
CA LEU A 341 -18.35 17.86 -1.42
C LEU A 341 -18.89 16.48 -1.75
N VAL A 342 -18.20 15.77 -2.63
CA VAL A 342 -18.42 14.35 -2.87
C VAL A 342 -17.18 13.59 -2.41
N LEU A 343 -17.41 12.59 -1.55
CA LEU A 343 -16.42 11.76 -0.91
C LEU A 343 -16.57 10.35 -1.46
N SER A 344 -15.60 9.85 -2.23
CA SER A 344 -15.56 8.46 -2.71
C SER A 344 -14.53 7.67 -1.92
N TRP A 345 -14.98 6.89 -0.94
CA TRP A 345 -14.13 6.25 0.05
C TRP A 345 -14.27 4.74 -0.03
N ARG A 346 -13.16 4.02 -0.05
CA ARG A 346 -13.18 2.57 0.10
C ARG A 346 -13.03 2.19 1.55
N ILE A 347 -14.01 1.44 2.05
CA ILE A 347 -14.11 1.06 3.46
C ILE A 347 -14.19 -0.45 3.62
N ALA A 348 -13.80 -0.95 4.79
CA ALA A 348 -14.05 -2.33 5.20
C ALA A 348 -14.41 -2.38 6.69
N ALA A 349 -15.37 -3.22 7.06
CA ALA A 349 -15.66 -3.49 8.46
C ALA A 349 -14.46 -4.15 9.13
N GLU A 350 -14.07 -3.64 10.29
CA GLU A 350 -13.04 -4.27 11.13
C GLU A 350 -13.51 -5.65 11.61
N TYR A 351 -14.80 -5.76 11.96
CA TYR A 351 -15.45 -6.99 12.38
C TYR A 351 -16.92 -7.03 11.93
N GLY A 352 -17.41 -8.22 11.56
CA GLY A 352 -18.82 -8.46 11.29
C GLY A 352 -19.32 -7.84 9.98
N ALA A 353 -20.64 -7.67 9.90
CA ALA A 353 -21.30 -7.09 8.73
C ALA A 353 -21.20 -5.57 8.71
N LEU A 354 -21.24 -4.99 7.51
CA LEU A 354 -21.31 -3.54 7.33
C LEU A 354 -22.61 -2.97 7.92
N PRO A 355 -22.58 -1.78 8.54
CA PRO A 355 -23.79 -1.10 8.99
C PRO A 355 -24.66 -0.72 7.79
N SER A 356 -25.97 -0.58 8.01
CA SER A 356 -26.88 -0.08 6.98
C SER A 356 -26.57 1.36 6.61
N SER A 357 -26.81 1.70 5.34
CA SER A 357 -26.68 3.07 4.81
C SER A 357 -27.44 4.09 5.66
N ASP A 358 -28.67 3.76 6.06
CA ASP A 358 -29.55 4.66 6.81
C ASP A 358 -28.98 4.98 8.19
N ARG A 359 -28.31 4.01 8.83
CA ARG A 359 -27.69 4.22 10.14
C ARG A 359 -26.48 5.12 10.05
N LEU A 360 -25.62 4.91 9.04
CA LEU A 360 -24.48 5.79 8.78
C LEU A 360 -24.96 7.22 8.49
N LEU A 361 -26.02 7.36 7.69
CA LEU A 361 -26.56 8.65 7.31
C LEU A 361 -27.16 9.40 8.52
N ALA A 362 -27.92 8.70 9.37
CA ALA A 362 -28.51 9.29 10.57
C ALA A 362 -27.44 9.80 11.56
N ASP A 363 -26.38 9.03 11.80
CA ASP A 363 -25.29 9.46 12.69
C ASP A 363 -24.48 10.61 12.06
N LEU A 364 -24.31 10.62 10.73
CA LEU A 364 -23.69 11.74 10.01
C LEU A 364 -24.51 13.03 10.13
N HIS A 365 -25.83 12.97 9.91
CA HIS A 365 -26.71 14.13 10.07
C HIS A 365 -26.63 14.68 11.50
N ARG A 366 -26.77 13.80 12.51
CA ARG A 366 -26.64 14.21 13.92
C ARG A 366 -25.29 14.84 14.23
N THR A 367 -24.21 14.38 13.63
CA THR A 367 -22.87 14.96 13.83
C THR A 367 -22.78 16.34 13.19
N LEU A 368 -23.26 16.50 11.95
CA LEU A 368 -23.24 17.78 11.22
C LEU A 368 -24.13 18.85 11.86
N GLU A 369 -25.20 18.44 12.54
CA GLU A 369 -26.11 19.32 13.30
C GLU A 369 -25.65 19.57 14.75
N GLY A 370 -24.57 18.92 15.20
CA GLY A 370 -24.06 19.04 16.58
C GLY A 370 -24.86 18.24 17.63
N GLY A 371 -25.84 17.43 17.20
CA GLY A 371 -26.59 16.49 18.06
C GLY A 371 -25.82 15.22 18.44
N LEU A 372 -24.62 15.00 17.88
CA LEU A 372 -23.69 13.96 18.30
C LEU A 372 -22.30 14.58 18.54
N ARG A 373 -21.84 14.56 19.80
CA ARG A 373 -20.47 14.95 20.18
C ARG A 373 -19.48 13.84 19.80
N ILE A 374 -19.08 13.86 18.54
CA ILE A 374 -18.24 12.82 17.93
C ILE A 374 -16.88 12.69 18.64
N GLU A 375 -16.33 13.82 19.09
CA GLU A 375 -15.08 13.90 19.85
C GLU A 375 -15.13 13.05 21.11
N THR A 376 -16.20 13.22 21.90
CA THR A 376 -16.40 12.50 23.16
C THR A 376 -16.56 11.00 22.91
N ARG A 377 -17.36 10.62 21.91
CA ARG A 377 -17.60 9.20 21.59
C ARG A 377 -16.36 8.49 21.07
N ILE A 378 -15.53 9.18 20.28
CA ILE A 378 -14.23 8.65 19.85
C ILE A 378 -13.31 8.50 21.07
N ALA A 379 -13.24 9.51 21.95
CA ALA A 379 -12.40 9.47 23.14
C ALA A 379 -12.80 8.34 24.11
N GLU A 380 -14.10 8.16 24.39
CA GLU A 380 -14.63 7.05 25.19
C GLU A 380 -14.23 5.69 24.61
N ARG A 381 -14.34 5.55 23.29
CA ARG A 381 -13.96 4.33 22.59
C ARG A 381 -12.46 4.07 22.71
N GLU A 382 -11.63 5.07 22.50
CA GLU A 382 -10.18 4.91 22.62
C GLU A 382 -9.74 4.57 24.04
N ALA A 383 -10.39 5.14 25.06
CA ALA A 383 -10.15 4.78 26.46
C ALA A 383 -10.49 3.30 26.72
N ALA A 384 -11.58 2.79 26.16
CA ALA A 384 -11.96 1.38 26.29
C ALA A 384 -10.98 0.41 25.61
N TYR A 385 -10.23 0.86 24.61
CA TYR A 385 -9.22 0.06 23.88
C TYR A 385 -7.79 0.30 24.37
N ARG A 386 -7.58 1.21 25.33
CA ARG A 386 -6.26 1.43 25.91
C ARG A 386 -5.86 0.18 26.70
N MET A 387 -4.88 -0.55 26.18
CA MET A 387 -4.32 -1.71 26.89
C MET A 387 -3.70 -1.24 28.22
N PRO A 388 -3.77 -2.05 29.30
CA PRO A 388 -3.15 -1.70 30.57
C PRO A 388 -1.66 -1.39 30.38
N GLU A 389 -1.21 -0.27 30.91
CA GLU A 389 0.19 0.13 30.91
C GLU A 389 1.01 -0.93 31.67
N GLY A 390 1.71 -1.79 30.95
CA GLY A 390 2.45 -2.89 31.57
C GLY A 390 3.26 -3.79 30.63
N ARG A 391 3.11 -3.68 29.31
CA ARG A 391 3.95 -4.40 28.33
C ARG A 391 4.72 -3.43 27.43
N GLY A 392 5.75 -2.81 28.00
CA GLY A 392 7.10 -2.53 27.45
C GLY A 392 7.35 -1.98 26.03
N TRP A 393 6.37 -1.86 25.14
CA TRP A 393 6.62 -1.35 23.79
C TRP A 393 6.40 0.16 23.75
N ARG A 394 7.49 0.93 23.72
CA ARG A 394 7.40 2.37 23.44
C ARG A 394 6.96 2.55 22.00
N THR A 395 5.74 3.03 21.79
CA THR A 395 5.31 3.41 20.44
C THR A 395 6.15 4.58 19.95
N PRO A 396 6.71 4.51 18.72
CA PRO A 396 7.41 5.65 18.15
C PRO A 396 6.47 6.86 18.05
N PRO A 397 6.98 8.09 18.26
CA PRO A 397 6.18 9.29 18.13
C PRO A 397 5.68 9.44 16.69
N PRO A 398 4.51 10.07 16.48
CA PRO A 398 4.01 10.35 15.15
C PRO A 398 4.99 11.25 14.39
N ARG A 399 5.07 11.06 13.08
CA ARG A 399 5.91 11.82 12.17
C ARG A 399 5.10 12.24 10.96
N VAL A 400 5.22 13.50 10.57
CA VAL A 400 4.60 14.02 9.34
C VAL A 400 5.67 14.61 8.44
N THR A 401 5.83 14.04 7.25
CA THR A 401 6.84 14.47 6.27
C THR A 401 6.17 15.00 5.02
N VAL A 402 6.78 16.00 4.39
CA VAL A 402 6.36 16.50 3.08
C VAL A 402 7.11 15.69 2.03
N ALA A 403 6.40 15.07 1.08
CA ALA A 403 7.05 14.39 -0.03
C ALA A 403 7.73 15.40 -0.97
N GLU A 404 8.62 14.91 -1.84
CA GLU A 404 9.29 15.76 -2.83
C GLU A 404 8.28 16.51 -3.73
N ALA A 405 8.65 17.70 -4.20
CA ALA A 405 7.79 18.53 -5.05
C ALA A 405 7.41 17.85 -6.39
N SER A 406 8.14 16.83 -6.80
CA SER A 406 7.86 15.99 -7.97
C SER A 406 6.75 14.96 -7.74
N ALA A 407 6.32 14.75 -6.49
CA ALA A 407 5.34 13.73 -6.11
C ALA A 407 3.95 13.95 -6.71
N SER A 408 3.56 15.21 -6.94
CA SER A 408 2.31 15.59 -7.58
C SER A 408 2.49 16.97 -8.23
N ARG A 409 1.85 17.20 -9.37
CA ARG A 409 1.86 18.52 -10.03
C ARG A 409 0.82 19.48 -9.43
N ASP A 410 -0.27 18.93 -8.92
CA ASP A 410 -1.49 19.69 -8.60
C ASP A 410 -1.82 19.68 -7.10
N ALA A 411 -1.03 19.00 -6.28
CA ALA A 411 -1.16 19.01 -4.82
C ALA A 411 0.18 18.86 -4.10
N THR A 412 0.20 19.23 -2.83
CA THR A 412 1.30 18.90 -1.91
C THR A 412 1.00 17.59 -1.21
N VAL A 413 1.93 16.63 -1.22
CA VAL A 413 1.74 15.33 -0.56
C VAL A 413 2.34 15.35 0.85
N LEU A 414 1.52 15.07 1.85
CA LEU A 414 1.92 14.90 3.25
C LEU A 414 1.81 13.43 3.64
N GLU A 415 2.92 12.84 4.07
CA GLU A 415 2.98 11.46 4.56
C GLU A 415 2.93 11.48 6.10
N VAL A 416 1.92 10.83 6.66
CA VAL A 416 1.67 10.73 8.11
C VAL A 416 1.96 9.31 8.57
N ARG A 417 2.89 9.17 9.51
CA ARG A 417 3.19 7.92 10.20
C ARG A 417 2.82 8.06 11.66
N ALA A 418 1.88 7.24 12.14
CA ALA A 418 1.42 7.28 13.52
C ALA A 418 0.99 5.90 13.99
N GLN A 419 0.77 5.71 15.29
CA GLN A 419 0.09 4.52 15.78
C GLN A 419 -1.34 4.48 15.24
N ASP A 420 -1.76 3.34 14.71
CA ASP A 420 -3.15 3.17 14.31
C ASP A 420 -4.04 3.08 15.56
N ALA A 421 -5.07 3.92 15.61
CA ALA A 421 -5.97 4.03 16.74
C ALA A 421 -7.34 4.56 16.27
N PRO A 422 -8.44 4.17 16.92
CA PRO A 422 -9.77 4.64 16.56
C PRO A 422 -9.84 6.17 16.48
N GLY A 423 -10.27 6.71 15.33
CA GLY A 423 -10.38 8.16 15.15
C GLY A 423 -9.09 8.89 14.81
N LEU A 424 -8.01 8.19 14.44
CA LEU A 424 -6.81 8.81 13.87
C LEU A 424 -7.14 9.70 12.65
N LEU A 425 -7.88 9.18 11.68
CA LEU A 425 -8.28 9.93 10.49
C LEU A 425 -9.15 11.16 10.83
N TYR A 426 -10.03 11.04 11.83
CA TYR A 426 -10.81 12.17 12.36
C TYR A 426 -9.87 13.30 12.87
N ARG A 427 -8.85 12.96 13.66
CA ARG A 427 -7.88 13.95 14.17
C ARG A 427 -7.09 14.60 13.05
N ILE A 428 -6.62 13.81 12.09
CA ILE A 428 -5.86 14.32 10.95
C ILE A 428 -6.73 15.28 10.13
N ALA A 429 -7.98 14.90 9.83
CA ALA A 429 -8.94 15.74 9.13
C ALA A 429 -9.20 17.06 9.88
N ARG A 430 -9.35 17.01 11.22
CA ARG A 430 -9.49 18.22 12.05
C ARG A 430 -8.26 19.10 12.00
N ALA A 431 -7.07 18.52 12.04
CA ALA A 431 -5.81 19.27 11.98
C ALA A 431 -5.66 20.00 10.64
N PHE A 432 -5.99 19.34 9.52
CA PHE A 432 -6.02 19.97 8.20
C PHE A 432 -7.04 21.10 8.11
N GLU A 433 -8.23 20.91 8.68
CA GLU A 433 -9.25 21.94 8.73
C GLU A 433 -8.77 23.19 9.52
N HIS A 434 -8.16 23.00 10.68
CA HIS A 434 -7.60 24.11 11.47
C HIS A 434 -6.46 24.82 10.74
N ALA A 435 -5.67 24.08 9.97
CA ALA A 435 -4.61 24.63 9.13
C ALA A 435 -5.14 25.28 7.85
N ARG A 436 -6.46 25.24 7.60
CA ARG A 436 -7.15 25.83 6.43
C ARG A 436 -6.65 25.30 5.09
N VAL A 437 -6.26 24.02 5.04
CA VAL A 437 -5.90 23.32 3.81
C VAL A 437 -7.05 22.43 3.35
N ARG A 438 -7.18 22.22 2.05
CA ARG A 438 -8.16 21.30 1.47
C ARG A 438 -7.49 19.96 1.20
N VAL A 439 -8.13 18.86 1.59
CA VAL A 439 -7.72 17.51 1.20
C VAL A 439 -8.37 17.19 -0.14
N ARG A 440 -7.58 16.83 -1.14
CA ARG A 440 -8.03 16.39 -2.48
C ARG A 440 -8.21 14.87 -2.53
N SER A 441 -7.21 14.14 -2.05
CA SER A 441 -7.25 12.69 -1.95
C SER A 441 -6.40 12.23 -0.78
N ALA A 442 -6.72 11.07 -0.24
CA ALA A 442 -6.05 10.46 0.89
C ALA A 442 -5.97 8.95 0.69
N HIS A 443 -4.78 8.39 0.88
CA HIS A 443 -4.52 6.96 0.84
C HIS A 443 -4.19 6.53 2.26
N VAL A 444 -5.00 5.65 2.84
CA VAL A 444 -4.94 5.30 4.26
C VAL A 444 -4.54 3.84 4.37
N GLY A 445 -3.42 3.58 5.04
CA GLY A 445 -2.79 2.27 5.05
C GLY A 445 -2.28 1.90 6.42
N THR A 446 -2.74 0.76 6.96
CA THR A 446 -2.21 0.22 8.22
C THR A 446 -1.15 -0.84 7.93
N LEU A 447 0.04 -0.69 8.53
CA LEU A 447 1.11 -1.68 8.55
C LEU A 447 1.39 -2.11 9.99
N GLY A 448 0.95 -3.32 10.34
CA GLY A 448 1.02 -3.81 11.72
C GLY A 448 0.16 -2.94 12.65
N GLY A 449 0.77 -2.30 13.64
CA GLY A 449 0.09 -1.37 14.57
C GLY A 449 0.24 0.11 14.21
N ASN A 450 0.80 0.44 13.04
CA ASN A 450 1.03 1.83 12.62
C ASN A 450 0.23 2.15 11.35
N ALA A 451 -0.36 3.34 11.32
CA ALA A 451 -0.88 3.97 10.13
C ALA A 451 0.26 4.64 9.34
N VAL A 452 0.21 4.49 8.02
CA VAL A 452 1.11 5.08 7.03
C VAL A 452 0.21 5.67 5.95
N ASP A 453 -0.21 6.91 6.18
CA ASP A 453 -1.22 7.58 5.38
C ASP A 453 -0.56 8.65 4.49
N ALA A 454 -1.07 8.85 3.29
CA ALA A 454 -0.64 9.90 2.37
C ALA A 454 -1.81 10.81 2.01
N PHE A 455 -1.67 12.11 2.25
CA PHE A 455 -2.70 13.12 1.99
C PHE A 455 -2.23 14.10 0.93
N TYR A 456 -3.02 14.26 -0.13
CA TYR A 456 -2.82 15.25 -1.18
C TYR A 456 -3.59 16.51 -0.79
N VAL A 457 -2.87 17.56 -0.40
CA VAL A 457 -3.44 18.79 0.12
C VAL A 457 -3.17 19.99 -0.77
N THR A 458 -4.12 20.92 -0.81
CA THR A 458 -4.04 22.18 -1.56
C THR A 458 -4.45 23.37 -0.68
N ASP A 459 -4.12 24.57 -1.14
CA ASP A 459 -4.65 25.79 -0.55
C ASP A 459 -6.15 25.96 -0.86
N ALA A 460 -6.76 27.03 -0.36
CA ALA A 460 -8.18 27.30 -0.60
C ALA A 460 -8.54 27.51 -2.09
N ARG A 461 -7.54 27.79 -2.95
CA ARG A 461 -7.69 27.98 -4.40
C ARG A 461 -7.43 26.70 -5.20
N GLY A 462 -7.11 25.59 -4.52
CA GLY A 462 -6.83 24.31 -5.18
C GLY A 462 -5.40 24.22 -5.74
N THR A 463 -4.48 25.07 -5.28
CA THR A 463 -3.07 25.05 -5.72
C THR A 463 -2.18 24.35 -4.68
N PRO A 464 -1.04 23.76 -5.10
CA PRO A 464 -0.05 23.21 -4.16
C PRO A 464 0.40 24.25 -3.14
N LEU A 465 0.64 23.81 -1.91
CA LEU A 465 1.15 24.66 -0.83
C LEU A 465 2.60 25.07 -1.12
N THR A 466 2.98 26.27 -0.68
CA THR A 466 4.39 26.67 -0.67
C THR A 466 5.19 25.77 0.29
N PRO A 467 6.51 25.57 0.08
CA PRO A 467 7.32 24.74 0.97
C PRO A 467 7.24 25.15 2.45
N GLU A 468 7.18 26.45 2.72
CA GLU A 468 7.01 26.99 4.07
C GLU A 468 5.64 26.63 4.68
N SER A 469 4.56 26.81 3.91
CA SER A 469 3.21 26.45 4.33
C SER A 469 3.08 24.95 4.54
N ALA A 470 3.63 24.13 3.64
CA ALA A 470 3.62 22.68 3.74
C ALA A 470 4.33 22.19 5.03
N ALA A 471 5.51 22.75 5.32
CA ALA A 471 6.24 22.43 6.54
C ALA A 471 5.50 22.92 7.80
N GLY A 472 4.82 24.07 7.73
CA GLY A 472 3.96 24.58 8.80
C GLY A 472 2.78 23.66 9.11
N VAL A 473 2.09 23.19 8.08
CA VAL A 473 0.98 22.23 8.18
C VAL A 473 1.47 20.90 8.74
N ALA A 474 2.58 20.36 8.23
CA ALA A 474 3.18 19.12 8.73
C ALA A 474 3.47 19.20 10.24
N ARG A 475 4.12 20.28 10.70
CA ARG A 475 4.37 20.51 12.13
C ARG A 475 3.09 20.69 12.96
N ALA A 476 2.05 21.29 12.41
CA ALA A 476 0.77 21.45 13.10
C ALA A 476 0.09 20.09 13.30
N VAL A 477 0.04 19.26 12.25
CA VAL A 477 -0.53 17.90 12.32
C VAL A 477 0.30 17.03 13.28
N GLU A 478 1.63 17.05 13.17
CA GLU A 478 2.50 16.27 14.07
C GLU A 478 2.29 16.63 15.54
N ARG A 479 2.14 17.93 15.87
CA ARG A 479 1.84 18.38 17.24
C ARG A 479 0.49 17.88 17.76
N VAL A 480 -0.56 17.92 16.93
CA VAL A 480 -1.90 17.43 17.31
C VAL A 480 -1.87 15.92 17.59
N LEU A 481 -1.08 15.16 16.82
CA LEU A 481 -0.93 13.73 17.04
C LEU A 481 -0.03 13.43 18.26
N ALA A 482 1.03 14.21 18.48
CA ALA A 482 1.98 14.02 19.57
C ALA A 482 1.43 14.42 20.95
N SER A 483 0.62 15.48 21.04
CA SER A 483 0.04 15.94 22.32
C SER A 483 -0.83 14.87 22.99
N ARG A 484 -1.29 13.89 22.23
CA ARG A 484 -2.04 12.73 22.72
C ARG A 484 -1.14 11.55 23.09
N ALA A 485 -0.03 11.34 22.39
CA ALA A 485 0.95 10.32 22.77
C ALA A 485 1.60 10.63 24.13
N ALA A 486 1.55 11.89 24.57
CA ALA A 486 2.22 12.40 25.77
C ALA A 486 1.33 12.56 27.02
N GLY A 487 0.03 12.23 27.01
CA GLY A 487 -0.84 12.32 28.20
C GLY A 487 -1.98 11.31 28.13
N GLU A 488 -2.25 10.49 29.15
CA GLU A 488 -2.31 10.78 30.59
C GLU A 488 -1.10 10.29 31.40
N GLY A 489 -0.33 11.25 31.94
CA GLY A 489 0.70 11.03 32.95
C GLY A 489 0.76 12.24 33.87
N THR A 490 -0.35 12.52 34.56
CA THR A 490 -0.46 13.45 35.70
C THR A 490 -1.61 12.99 36.58
#